data_AF-A0AA39PAK5-F1
#
_entry.id   AF-A0AA39PAK5-F1
#
_cell.length_a   1.000
_cell.length_b   1.000
_cell.length_c   1.000
_cell.angle_alpha   90.00
_cell.angle_beta   90.00
_cell.angle_gamma   90.00
#
_symmetry.space_group_name_H-M   'P 1'
#
loop_
_entity.id
_entity.type
_entity.pdbx_description
1 polymer ?
#
loop_
_entity_poly.entity_id
_entity_poly.type
_entity_poly.pdbx_seq_one_letter_code
_entity_poly.pdbx_strand_id
1 'polypeptide(L)'
;MTSPEHLPLLASLREPSALFTSTAPYILTLSFPDGPHLPSMIVNCSHEPTLKLLKTYLERWAKADSMTLTLVESNVFPRMTDCLVGTFHDLAPERGVKIVNPTVILAFIEGVVGYHLVHTTGSYWMYRRTTAFA
;
A
#
# COMPACT_ATOMS: atom_id res chain seq x y z
N MET A 1 -32.21 -12.22 -22.97
CA MET A 1 -32.50 -11.33 -21.82
C MET A 1 -31.68 -11.85 -20.66
N THR A 2 -30.66 -11.12 -20.22
CA THR A 2 -29.87 -11.47 -19.03
C THR A 2 -30.73 -11.27 -17.80
N SER A 3 -30.83 -12.29 -16.95
CA SER A 3 -31.50 -12.19 -15.64
C SER A 3 -30.87 -11.04 -14.83
N PRO A 4 -31.64 -10.25 -14.07
CA PRO A 4 -31.06 -9.21 -13.23
C PRO A 4 -30.06 -9.84 -12.25
N GLU A 5 -28.85 -9.27 -12.17
CA GLU A 5 -27.88 -9.64 -11.15
C GLU A 5 -28.43 -9.26 -9.77
N HIS A 6 -28.55 -10.25 -8.89
CA HIS A 6 -28.93 -10.04 -7.50
C HIS A 6 -27.66 -9.89 -6.67
N LEU A 7 -27.61 -8.82 -5.86
CA LEU A 7 -26.53 -8.64 -4.89
C LEU A 7 -26.56 -9.75 -3.83
N PRO A 8 -25.40 -10.18 -3.32
CA PRO A 8 -25.33 -11.16 -2.24
C PRO A 8 -25.97 -10.63 -0.96
N LEU A 9 -26.51 -11.54 -0.14
CA LEU A 9 -27.02 -11.20 1.19
C LEU A 9 -25.86 -10.86 2.12
N LEU A 10 -26.03 -9.84 2.96
CA LEU A 10 -25.01 -9.43 3.95
C LEU A 10 -24.54 -10.60 4.82
N ALA A 11 -25.46 -11.45 5.27
CA ALA A 11 -25.16 -12.62 6.10
C ALA A 11 -24.29 -13.68 5.39
N SER A 12 -24.17 -13.62 4.07
CA SER A 12 -23.32 -14.52 3.27
C SER A 12 -21.91 -13.97 3.04
N LEU A 13 -21.66 -12.70 3.38
CA LEU A 13 -20.36 -12.07 3.20
C LEU A 13 -19.40 -12.48 4.32
N ARG A 14 -18.14 -12.74 3.94
CA ARG A 14 -17.06 -12.94 4.90
C ARG A 14 -16.63 -11.62 5.51
N GLU A 15 -15.84 -11.70 6.58
CA GLU A 15 -15.19 -10.52 7.15
C GLU A 15 -14.31 -9.78 6.12
N PRO A 16 -14.12 -8.45 6.26
CA PRO A 16 -13.40 -7.63 5.28
C PRO A 16 -12.01 -8.15 4.91
N SER A 17 -11.22 -8.60 5.90
CA SER A 17 -9.91 -9.20 5.69
C SER A 17 -9.96 -10.44 4.79
N ALA A 18 -10.96 -11.30 5.01
CA ALA A 18 -11.15 -12.53 4.24
C ALA A 18 -11.69 -12.28 2.83
N LEU A 19 -12.38 -11.16 2.58
CA LEU A 19 -12.81 -10.78 1.24
C LEU A 19 -11.61 -10.64 0.30
N PHE A 20 -10.55 -10.00 0.76
CA PHE A 20 -9.37 -9.79 -0.07
C PHE A 20 -8.54 -11.05 -0.23
N THR A 21 -8.53 -11.99 0.72
CA THR A 21 -7.81 -13.26 0.54
C THR A 21 -8.29 -14.04 -0.68
N SER A 22 -9.61 -14.06 -0.95
CA SER A 22 -10.20 -14.90 -2.01
C SER A 22 -10.77 -14.12 -3.19
N THR A 23 -10.72 -12.78 -3.18
CA THR A 23 -11.41 -11.97 -4.19
C THR A 23 -10.49 -10.89 -4.75
N ALA A 24 -10.19 -11.01 -6.04
CA ALA A 24 -9.59 -9.95 -6.82
C ALA A 24 -10.68 -8.98 -7.33
N PRO A 25 -10.34 -7.71 -7.60
CA PRO A 25 -9.00 -7.15 -7.63
C PRO A 25 -8.47 -6.70 -6.26
N TYR A 26 -7.16 -6.79 -6.10
CA TYR A 26 -6.45 -6.10 -5.02
C TYR A 26 -6.10 -4.69 -5.45
N ILE A 27 -6.20 -3.75 -4.51
CA ILE A 27 -5.90 -2.34 -4.74
C ILE A 27 -4.77 -1.93 -3.80
N LEU A 28 -3.78 -1.24 -4.36
CA LEU A 28 -2.68 -0.64 -3.63
C LEU A 28 -2.56 0.83 -4.05
N THR A 29 -2.37 1.72 -3.09
CA THR A 29 -2.07 3.12 -3.35
C THR A 29 -0.80 3.51 -2.62
N LEU A 30 0.09 4.22 -3.30
CA LEU A 30 1.28 4.83 -2.72
C LEU A 30 1.15 6.35 -2.84
N SER A 31 1.46 7.07 -1.77
CA SER A 31 1.48 8.53 -1.80
C SER A 31 2.59 9.11 -0.93
N PHE A 32 3.11 10.25 -1.35
CA PHE A 32 3.98 11.11 -0.56
C PHE A 32 3.23 12.42 -0.30
N PRO A 33 2.45 12.52 0.80
CA PRO A 33 1.70 13.73 1.09
C PRO A 33 2.63 14.92 1.28
N ASP A 34 2.27 16.03 0.64
CA ASP A 34 2.89 17.32 0.89
C ASP A 34 2.32 17.89 2.19
N GLY A 35 3.20 18.20 3.15
CA GLY A 35 2.78 18.74 4.44
C GLY A 35 3.94 19.24 5.30
N PRO A 36 3.64 19.97 6.40
CA PRO A 36 4.66 20.55 7.29
C PRO A 36 5.38 19.50 8.16
N HIS A 37 4.94 18.25 8.13
CA HIS A 37 5.53 17.14 8.88
C HIS A 37 6.71 16.53 8.13
N LEU A 38 7.45 15.63 8.80
CA LEU A 38 8.50 14.85 8.14
C LEU A 38 7.96 14.20 6.87
N PRO A 39 8.74 14.14 5.77
CA PRO A 39 8.31 13.47 4.57
C PRO A 39 7.92 12.04 4.95
N SER A 40 6.71 11.67 4.56
CA SER A 40 6.15 10.37 4.87
C SER A 40 5.77 9.68 3.57
N MET A 41 6.00 8.38 3.55
CA MET A 41 5.46 7.47 2.56
C MET A 41 4.22 6.84 3.18
N ILE A 42 3.10 6.85 2.45
CA ILE A 42 1.89 6.14 2.86
C ILE A 42 1.56 5.12 1.78
N VAL A 43 1.48 3.84 2.16
CA VAL A 43 1.04 2.76 1.30
C VAL A 43 -0.23 2.16 1.90
N ASN A 44 -1.37 2.39 1.24
CA ASN A 44 -2.60 1.68 1.57
C ASN A 44 -2.73 0.46 0.66
N CYS A 45 -3.18 -0.67 1.19
CA CYS A 45 -3.31 -1.88 0.42
C CYS A 45 -4.45 -2.73 0.97
N SER A 46 -5.28 -3.27 0.07
CA SER A 46 -6.33 -4.21 0.44
C SER A 46 -5.80 -5.58 0.87
N HIS A 47 -4.51 -5.86 0.65
CA HIS A 47 -3.87 -7.12 0.98
C HIS A 47 -2.77 -6.93 2.02
N GLU A 48 -3.07 -7.29 3.27
CA GLU A 48 -2.14 -7.17 4.40
C GLU A 48 -0.79 -7.90 4.20
N PRO A 49 -0.74 -9.14 3.66
CA PRO A 49 0.54 -9.80 3.41
C PRO A 49 1.46 -9.03 2.45
N THR A 50 0.91 -8.29 1.49
CA THR A 50 1.70 -7.41 0.60
C THR A 50 2.38 -6.29 1.40
N LEU A 51 1.68 -5.67 2.35
CA LEU A 51 2.26 -4.62 3.22
C LEU A 51 3.38 -5.18 4.09
N LYS A 52 3.16 -6.35 4.69
CA LYS A 52 4.18 -7.03 5.52
C LYS A 52 5.42 -7.37 4.71
N LEU A 53 5.25 -7.85 3.48
CA LEU A 53 6.35 -8.18 2.59
C LEU A 53 7.13 -6.93 2.19
N LEU A 54 6.44 -5.85 1.79
CA LEU A 54 7.06 -4.58 1.44
C LEU A 54 7.85 -4.00 2.62
N LYS A 55 7.27 -4.00 3.82
CA LYS A 55 7.95 -3.59 5.06
C LYS A 55 9.26 -4.35 5.23
N THR A 56 9.18 -5.68 5.22
CA THR A 56 10.34 -6.56 5.41
C THR A 56 11.42 -6.33 4.35
N TYR A 57 11.01 -6.16 3.09
CA TYR A 57 11.92 -5.87 1.98
C TYR A 57 12.66 -4.55 2.19
N LEU A 58 11.95 -3.49 2.55
CA LEU A 58 12.52 -2.18 2.78
C LEU A 58 13.43 -2.16 4.01
N GLU A 59 13.05 -2.79 5.12
CA GLU A 59 13.91 -2.93 6.32
C GLU A 59 15.21 -3.67 6.03
N ARG A 60 15.17 -4.67 5.14
CA ARG A 60 16.35 -5.46 4.77
C ARG A 60 17.41 -4.66 4.01
N TRP A 61 16.99 -3.69 3.19
CA TRP A 61 17.87 -3.01 2.22
C TRP A 61 18.08 -1.52 2.49
N ALA A 62 17.25 -0.90 3.33
CA ALA A 62 17.45 0.49 3.71
C ALA A 62 18.68 0.67 4.61
N LYS A 63 19.28 1.86 4.56
CA LYS A 63 20.32 2.26 5.51
C LYS A 63 19.73 2.20 6.92
N ALA A 64 20.49 1.65 7.87
CA ALA A 64 20.11 1.64 9.29
C ALA A 64 19.70 3.06 9.74
N ASP A 65 18.60 3.13 10.49
CA ASP A 65 18.03 4.36 11.06
C ASP A 65 17.60 5.45 10.06
N SER A 66 17.63 5.17 8.75
CA SER A 66 17.23 6.16 7.72
C SER A 66 15.72 6.39 7.68
N MET A 67 14.93 5.40 8.09
CA MET A 67 13.47 5.49 8.17
C MET A 67 12.89 4.55 9.22
N THR A 68 11.71 4.89 9.72
CA THR A 68 10.86 4.01 10.52
C THR A 68 9.66 3.56 9.68
N LEU A 69 9.41 2.25 9.66
CA LEU A 69 8.25 1.66 8.99
C LEU A 69 7.25 1.13 10.02
N THR A 70 5.99 1.54 9.91
CA THR A 70 4.92 1.17 10.82
C THR A 70 3.73 0.62 10.05
N LEU A 71 3.32 -0.60 10.39
CA LEU A 71 2.04 -1.15 9.94
C LEU A 71 0.94 -0.56 10.82
N VAL A 72 -0.11 -0.06 10.20
CA VAL A 72 -1.20 0.65 10.85
C VAL A 72 -2.49 -0.15 10.67
N GLU A 73 -3.16 -0.41 11.79
CA GLU A 73 -4.47 -1.05 11.82
C GLU A 73 -5.55 -0.09 11.28
N SER A 74 -6.53 -0.65 10.58
CA SER A 74 -7.63 0.09 9.99
C SER A 74 -8.47 0.75 11.07
N ASN A 75 -8.74 2.04 10.90
CA ASN A 75 -9.63 2.79 11.79
C ASN A 75 -11.11 2.37 11.66
N VAL A 76 -11.47 1.66 10.58
CA VAL A 76 -12.84 1.23 10.29
C VAL A 76 -13.04 -0.25 10.60
N PHE A 77 -12.00 -1.06 10.39
CA PHE A 77 -12.06 -2.51 10.57
C PHE A 77 -11.00 -2.99 11.57
N PRO A 78 -11.37 -3.12 12.86
CA PRO A 78 -10.45 -3.62 13.87
C PRO A 78 -9.83 -4.97 13.46
N ARG A 79 -8.55 -5.16 13.80
CA ARG A 79 -7.70 -6.32 13.50
C ARG A 79 -7.30 -6.50 12.03
N MET A 80 -7.61 -5.54 11.17
CA MET A 80 -7.14 -5.52 9.78
C MET A 80 -6.04 -4.49 9.63
N THR A 81 -4.88 -4.88 9.11
CA THR A 81 -3.83 -3.91 8.74
C THR A 81 -3.97 -3.57 7.26
N ASP A 82 -4.32 -2.31 6.97
CA ASP A 82 -4.56 -1.83 5.61
C ASP A 82 -3.57 -0.74 5.17
N CYS A 83 -2.65 -0.33 6.05
CA CYS A 83 -1.73 0.75 5.78
C CYS A 83 -0.30 0.48 6.30
N LEU A 84 0.69 0.90 5.52
CA LEU A 84 2.11 0.97 5.89
C LEU A 84 2.55 2.43 5.77
N VAL A 85 3.04 2.99 6.88
CA VAL A 85 3.58 4.35 6.95
C VAL A 85 5.09 4.28 7.10
N GLY A 86 5.81 5.02 6.27
CA GLY A 86 7.25 5.21 6.37
C GLY A 86 7.60 6.66 6.70
N THR A 87 8.35 6.88 7.77
CA THR A 87 8.84 8.20 8.18
C THR A 87 10.35 8.26 8.01
N PHE A 88 10.86 9.24 7.25
CA PHE A 88 12.29 9.37 6.96
C PHE A 88 12.98 10.35 7.92
N HIS A 89 14.11 9.96 8.53
CA HIS A 89 14.71 10.68 9.68
C HIS A 89 16.01 11.44 9.36
N ASP A 90 16.71 11.13 8.27
CA ASP A 90 18.07 11.62 8.01
C ASP A 90 18.20 12.42 6.70
N LEU A 91 17.10 13.05 6.27
CA LEU A 91 17.07 13.88 5.07
C LEU A 91 17.58 15.28 5.44
N ALA A 92 18.90 15.47 5.29
CA ALA A 92 19.59 16.71 5.61
C ALA A 92 18.84 17.94 5.04
N PRO A 93 18.41 18.90 5.88
CA PRO A 93 17.57 20.03 5.47
C PRO A 93 18.31 21.11 4.67
N GLU A 94 19.64 21.01 4.51
CA GLU A 94 20.46 22.12 4.01
C GLU A 94 20.40 22.37 2.49
N ARG A 95 19.68 21.56 1.70
CA ARG A 95 19.65 21.68 0.23
C ARG A 95 18.26 21.65 -0.42
N GLY A 96 17.25 22.17 0.25
CA GLY A 96 15.93 22.32 -0.35
C GLY A 96 15.12 21.02 -0.41
N VAL A 97 13.95 21.11 -1.05
CA VAL A 97 12.85 20.12 -1.07
C VAL A 97 13.34 18.68 -0.96
N LYS A 98 12.87 17.99 0.08
CA LYS A 98 13.23 16.59 0.39
C LYS A 98 12.54 15.65 -0.60
N ILE A 99 13.23 15.30 -1.68
CA ILE A 99 12.72 14.37 -2.70
C ILE A 99 13.10 12.95 -2.29
N VAL A 100 12.12 12.16 -1.84
CA VAL A 100 12.27 10.71 -1.75
C VAL A 100 12.03 10.14 -3.14
N ASN A 101 12.99 9.37 -3.65
CA ASN A 101 12.81 8.69 -4.92
C ASN A 101 11.90 7.45 -4.73
N PRO A 102 10.69 7.41 -5.32
CA PRO A 102 9.77 6.28 -5.13
C PRO A 102 10.14 5.07 -5.98
N THR A 103 11.05 5.18 -6.98
CA THR A 103 11.20 4.17 -8.04
C THR A 103 11.50 2.76 -7.52
N VAL A 104 12.25 2.62 -6.42
CA VAL A 104 12.53 1.31 -5.80
C VAL A 104 11.24 0.65 -5.30
N ILE A 105 10.34 1.43 -4.69
CA ILE A 105 9.05 0.95 -4.18
C ILE A 105 8.13 0.61 -5.36
N LEU A 106 8.08 1.47 -6.38
CA LEU A 106 7.28 1.23 -7.60
C LEU A 106 7.72 -0.07 -8.29
N ALA A 107 9.03 -0.26 -8.47
CA ALA A 107 9.60 -1.46 -9.08
C ALA A 107 9.31 -2.72 -8.26
N PHE A 108 9.29 -2.63 -6.94
CA PHE A 108 8.89 -3.73 -6.08
C PHE A 108 7.41 -4.09 -6.29
N ILE A 109 6.52 -3.09 -6.29
CA ILE A 109 5.07 -3.28 -6.46
C ILE A 109 4.75 -3.95 -7.80
N GLU A 110 5.37 -3.49 -8.89
CA GLU A 110 5.12 -4.05 -10.23
C GLU A 110 5.88 -5.34 -10.50
N GLY A 111 7.19 -5.35 -10.22
CA GLY A 111 8.07 -6.46 -10.61
C GLY A 111 8.06 -7.64 -9.65
N VAL A 112 7.84 -7.41 -8.35
CA VAL A 112 7.86 -8.49 -7.34
C VAL A 112 6.45 -8.91 -6.98
N VAL A 113 5.59 -7.94 -6.65
CA VAL A 113 4.23 -8.25 -6.21
C VAL A 113 3.26 -8.41 -7.38
N GLY A 114 3.60 -7.89 -8.57
CA GLY A 114 2.81 -8.06 -9.78
C GLY A 114 1.50 -7.29 -9.76
N TYR A 115 1.47 -6.10 -9.13
CA TYR A 115 0.39 -5.15 -9.39
C TYR A 115 0.67 -4.38 -10.68
N HIS A 116 -0.37 -3.87 -11.32
CA HIS A 116 -0.26 -3.01 -12.50
C HIS A 116 -0.67 -1.58 -12.17
N LEU A 117 0.11 -0.60 -12.61
CA LEU A 117 -0.25 0.82 -12.46
C LEU A 117 -1.55 1.12 -13.21
N VAL A 118 -2.50 1.75 -12.53
CA VAL A 118 -3.79 2.18 -13.13
C VAL A 118 -3.94 3.70 -13.17
N HIS A 119 -3.31 4.41 -12.24
CA HIS A 119 -3.35 5.87 -12.18
C HIS A 119 -2.12 6.41 -11.45
N THR A 120 -1.64 7.58 -11.85
CA THR A 120 -0.56 8.26 -11.16
C THR A 120 -0.67 9.77 -11.30
N THR A 121 -0.22 10.48 -10.26
CA THR A 121 0.15 11.89 -10.27
C THR A 121 1.63 11.99 -9.87
N GLY A 122 2.19 13.20 -9.85
CA GLY A 122 3.58 13.41 -9.44
C GLY A 122 3.93 12.90 -8.02
N SER A 123 2.93 12.72 -7.13
CA SER A 123 3.11 12.29 -5.73
C SER A 123 2.17 11.16 -5.30
N TYR A 124 1.40 10.59 -6.22
CA TYR A 124 0.42 9.53 -5.96
C TYR A 124 0.47 8.45 -7.04
N TRP A 125 0.33 7.20 -6.65
CA TRP A 125 0.24 6.06 -7.55
C TRP A 125 -0.85 5.12 -7.06
N MET A 126 -1.68 4.64 -7.98
CA MET A 126 -2.70 3.63 -7.74
C MET A 126 -2.43 2.44 -8.62
N TYR A 127 -2.53 1.28 -8.01
CA TYR A 127 -2.17 -0.01 -8.55
C TYR A 127 -3.33 -1.00 -8.39
N ARG A 128 -3.47 -1.90 -9.36
CA ARG A 128 -4.48 -2.95 -9.35
C ARG A 128 -3.83 -4.28 -9.71
N ARG A 129 -4.16 -5.33 -8.94
CA ARG A 129 -3.85 -6.71 -9.30
C ARG A 129 -5.15 -7.49 -9.49
N THR A 130 -5.35 -8.07 -10.67
CA THR A 130 -6.57 -8.81 -11.03
C THR A 130 -6.44 -10.32 -10.82
N THR A 131 -5.23 -10.81 -10.52
CA THR A 131 -4.94 -12.22 -10.24
C THR A 131 -4.83 -12.46 -8.74
N ALA A 132 -5.46 -13.53 -8.25
CA ALA A 132 -5.32 -13.97 -6.87
C ALA A 132 -3.84 -14.19 -6.51
N PHE A 133 -3.47 -13.98 -5.24
CA PHE A 133 -2.21 -14.51 -4.73
C PHE A 133 -2.33 -16.04 -4.62
N ALA A 134 -1.29 -16.75 -5.04
CA ALA A 134 -1.20 -18.21 -4.97
C ALA A 134 -0.84 -18.69 -3.57
#